data_AF-A0A517MU39-F1
#
_entry.id   AF-A0A517MU39-F1
#
_cell.length_a   1.000
_cell.length_b   1.000
_cell.length_c   1.000
_cell.angle_alpha   90.00
_cell.angle_beta   90.00
_cell.angle_gamma   90.00
#
_symmetry.space_group_name_H-M   'P 1'
#
loop_
_entity.id
_entity.type
_entity.pdbx_description
1 polymer ?
#
loop_
_entity_poly.entity_id
_entity_poly.type
_entity_poly.pdbx_seq_one_letter_code
_entity_poly.pdbx_strand_id
1 'polypeptide(L)'
;MSSHSKNNSQRDETVWDNCPAGVLVSMADRLNAAKRRKQTLRGIAATSAVLLVGAAMFAGTRSGDNMHGGISCSQCRPHLAAYQAQLKGVAVPEGEVLSPDLLEKVRLHLTKCAKCGEKFEGMYPGLLTLQSSPGELRFSAQWLAKVNQSDSVMRLRLQL
;
A
#
# COMPACT_ATOMS: atom_id res chain seq x y z
N MET A 1 63.11 14.96 39.08
CA MET A 1 62.93 14.64 40.52
C MET A 1 61.96 13.48 40.60
N SER A 2 62.47 12.29 40.84
CA SER A 2 61.73 11.03 40.82
C SER A 2 61.29 10.65 42.22
N SER A 3 59.99 10.41 42.41
CA SER A 3 59.42 9.90 43.66
C SER A 3 58.70 8.60 43.37
N HIS A 4 59.46 7.50 43.33
CA HIS A 4 58.91 6.15 43.33
C HIS A 4 58.45 5.79 44.74
N SER A 5 57.14 5.88 44.97
CA SER A 5 56.49 5.35 46.17
C SER A 5 56.47 3.82 46.09
N LYS A 6 57.27 3.16 46.93
CA LYS A 6 57.29 1.71 47.09
C LYS A 6 56.17 1.33 48.07
N ASN A 7 54.97 1.05 47.56
CA ASN A 7 53.90 0.47 48.38
C ASN A 7 54.24 -1.00 48.65
N ASN A 8 54.72 -1.24 49.86
CA ASN A 8 54.93 -2.54 50.46
C ASN A 8 53.55 -3.15 50.75
N SER A 9 53.01 -3.92 49.80
CA SER A 9 51.78 -4.68 49.99
C SER A 9 52.05 -5.84 50.94
N GLN A 10 52.02 -5.52 52.23
CA GLN A 10 51.90 -6.45 53.33
C GLN A 10 50.65 -7.30 53.04
N ARG A 11 50.85 -8.54 52.60
CA ARG A 11 49.77 -9.49 52.37
C ARG A 11 49.31 -9.92 53.74
N ASP A 12 48.32 -9.22 54.27
CA ASP A 12 47.55 -9.70 55.40
C ASP A 12 47.09 -11.12 55.06
N GLU A 13 47.52 -12.09 55.86
CA GLU A 13 47.04 -13.45 55.81
C GLU A 13 45.53 -13.38 56.02
N THR A 14 44.77 -13.39 54.92
CA THR A 14 43.31 -13.37 54.97
C THR A 14 42.88 -14.66 55.63
N VAL A 15 42.62 -14.58 56.94
CA VAL A 15 41.89 -15.57 57.71
C VAL A 15 40.57 -15.74 56.98
N TRP A 16 40.45 -16.88 56.28
CA TRP A 16 39.22 -17.23 55.58
C TRP A 16 38.18 -17.60 56.62
N ASP A 17 37.40 -16.61 57.05
CA ASP A 17 36.29 -16.85 57.97
C ASP A 17 35.25 -17.73 57.29
N ASN A 18 34.76 -18.73 58.04
CA ASN A 18 33.73 -19.63 57.56
C ASN A 18 32.46 -18.83 57.23
N CYS A 19 32.08 -18.84 55.96
CA CYS A 19 30.90 -18.14 55.48
C CYS A 19 29.64 -18.74 56.16
N PRO A 20 28.80 -17.92 56.81
CA PRO A 20 27.61 -18.43 57.48
C PRO A 20 26.66 -19.09 56.49
N ALA A 21 26.08 -20.23 56.90
CA ALA A 21 25.20 -21.02 56.07
C ALA A 21 24.01 -20.17 55.58
N GLY A 22 23.76 -20.19 54.27
CA GLY A 22 22.63 -19.49 53.64
C GLY A 22 22.98 -18.17 52.93
N VAL A 23 24.14 -17.56 53.17
CA VAL A 23 24.52 -16.31 52.47
C VAL A 23 24.67 -16.55 50.96
N LEU A 24 25.31 -17.65 50.56
CA LEU A 24 25.46 -18.02 49.14
C LEU A 24 24.12 -18.30 48.47
N VAL A 25 23.18 -18.93 49.19
CA VAL A 25 21.83 -19.21 48.68
C VAL A 25 21.07 -17.90 48.46
N SER A 26 21.15 -16.96 49.40
CA SER A 26 20.50 -15.65 49.26
C SER A 26 21.05 -14.81 48.10
N MET A 27 22.35 -14.94 47.79
CA MET A 27 22.96 -14.30 46.62
C MET A 27 22.52 -14.97 45.31
N ALA A 28 22.46 -16.31 45.28
CA ALA A 28 21.98 -17.07 44.13
C ALA A 28 20.51 -16.74 43.82
N ASP A 29 19.66 -16.61 44.84
CA ASP A 29 18.25 -16.25 44.67
C ASP A 29 18.09 -14.83 44.12
N ARG A 30 18.89 -13.87 44.60
CA ARG A 30 18.90 -12.50 44.05
C ARG A 30 19.32 -12.46 42.58
N LEU A 31 20.33 -13.24 42.20
CA LEU A 31 20.78 -13.35 40.80
C LEU A 31 19.72 -14.03 39.92
N ASN A 32 19.10 -15.09 40.40
CA ASN A 32 18.04 -15.81 39.69
C ASN A 32 16.77 -14.96 39.53
N ALA A 33 16.38 -14.18 40.55
CA ALA A 33 15.27 -13.23 40.47
C ALA A 33 15.54 -12.12 39.44
N ALA A 34 16.77 -11.60 39.38
CA ALA A 34 17.18 -10.61 38.38
C ALA A 34 17.18 -11.20 36.95
N LYS A 35 17.58 -12.48 36.79
CA LYS A 35 17.57 -13.18 35.50
C LYS A 35 16.16 -13.44 34.99
N ARG A 36 15.23 -13.83 35.87
CA ARG A 36 13.80 -14.02 35.51
C ARG A 36 13.14 -12.73 35.01
N ARG A 37 13.42 -11.59 35.64
CA ARG A 37 12.90 -10.27 35.19
C ARG A 37 13.35 -9.88 33.78
N LYS A 38 14.58 -10.24 33.39
CA LYS A 38 15.08 -9.98 32.02
C LYS A 38 14.45 -10.91 30.98
N GLN A 39 14.08 -12.13 31.35
CA GLN A 39 13.41 -13.07 30.45
C GLN A 39 11.95 -12.69 30.20
N THR A 40 11.23 -12.19 31.21
CA THR A 40 9.83 -11.74 31.05
C THR A 40 9.71 -10.49 30.17
N LEU A 41 10.66 -9.55 30.25
CA LEU A 41 10.67 -8.35 29.40
C LEU A 41 10.94 -8.64 27.92
N ARG A 42 11.70 -9.70 27.60
CA ARG A 42 11.95 -10.10 26.20
C ARG A 42 10.75 -10.80 25.55
N GLY A 43 9.84 -11.40 26.34
CA GLY A 43 8.63 -12.04 25.83
C GLY A 43 7.53 -11.07 25.42
N ILE A 44 7.45 -9.90 26.05
CA ILE A 44 6.36 -8.92 25.82
C ILE A 44 6.71 -7.95 24.67
N ALA A 45 7.99 -7.77 24.34
CA ALA A 45 8.41 -6.89 23.24
C ALA A 45 8.17 -7.48 21.84
N ALA A 46 8.05 -8.81 21.71
CA ALA A 46 7.90 -9.46 20.39
C ALA A 46 6.45 -9.48 19.87
N THR A 47 5.44 -9.34 20.72
CA THR A 47 4.03 -9.45 20.33
C THR A 47 3.37 -8.12 19.96
N SER A 48 3.90 -6.99 20.41
CA SER A 48 3.34 -5.66 20.09
C SER A 48 3.69 -5.16 18.68
N ALA A 49 4.84 -5.55 18.13
CA ALA A 49 5.26 -5.12 16.79
C ALA A 49 4.44 -5.78 15.67
N VAL A 50 4.07 -7.07 15.82
CA VAL A 50 3.29 -7.79 14.80
C VAL A 50 1.85 -7.27 14.70
N LEU A 51 1.24 -6.91 15.83
CA LEU A 51 -0.12 -6.35 15.85
C LEU A 51 -0.20 -4.95 15.20
N LEU A 52 0.83 -4.11 15.36
CA LEU A 52 0.85 -2.77 14.75
C LEU A 52 1.05 -2.84 13.22
N VAL A 53 1.91 -3.74 12.73
CA VAL A 53 2.09 -3.92 11.27
C VAL A 53 0.84 -4.53 10.64
N GLY A 54 0.18 -5.49 11.31
CA GLY A 54 -1.10 -6.06 10.85
C GLY A 54 -2.24 -5.04 10.80
N ALA A 55 -2.36 -4.18 11.81
CA ALA A 55 -3.39 -3.14 11.86
C ALA A 55 -3.22 -2.07 10.77
N ALA A 56 -1.98 -1.69 10.43
CA ALA A 56 -1.71 -0.71 9.37
C ALA A 56 -2.10 -1.25 7.98
N MET A 57 -1.86 -2.53 7.71
CA MET A 57 -2.27 -3.17 6.45
C MET A 57 -3.79 -3.36 6.34
N PHE A 58 -4.49 -3.62 7.46
CA PHE A 58 -5.94 -3.82 7.47
C PHE A 58 -6.75 -2.51 7.50
N ALA A 59 -6.18 -1.42 8.04
CA ALA A 59 -6.80 -0.09 7.97
C ALA A 59 -6.80 0.49 6.55
N GLY A 60 -5.81 0.12 5.72
CA GLY A 60 -5.73 0.55 4.32
C GLY A 60 -6.81 -0.03 3.40
N THR A 61 -7.41 -1.18 3.76
CA THR A 61 -8.40 -1.88 2.92
C THR A 61 -9.85 -1.53 3.26
N ARG A 62 -10.09 -0.77 4.35
CA ARG A 62 -11.43 -0.33 4.79
C ARG A 62 -11.82 1.08 4.39
N SER A 63 -11.03 1.76 3.56
CA SER A 63 -11.61 2.81 2.74
C SER A 63 -12.48 2.12 1.71
N GLY A 64 -13.77 1.96 2.02
CA GLY A 64 -14.75 1.38 1.10
C GLY A 64 -14.61 2.04 -0.25
N ASP A 65 -13.97 1.32 -1.17
CA ASP A 65 -13.75 1.76 -2.53
C ASP A 65 -15.15 1.84 -3.13
N ASN A 66 -15.70 3.06 -3.22
CA ASN A 66 -17.06 3.23 -3.70
C ASN A 66 -17.14 2.67 -5.12
N MET A 67 -17.82 1.53 -5.26
CA MET A 67 -17.98 0.86 -6.54
C MET A 67 -19.10 1.55 -7.31
N HIS A 68 -18.72 2.27 -8.35
CA HIS A 68 -19.65 2.90 -9.27
C HIS A 68 -19.42 2.31 -10.65
N GLY A 69 -20.51 1.93 -11.35
CA GLY A 69 -20.40 1.27 -12.65
C GLY A 69 -19.71 -0.10 -12.58
N GLY A 70 -19.69 -0.76 -11.41
CA GLY A 70 -19.05 -2.07 -11.24
C GLY A 70 -17.52 -2.05 -11.17
N ILE A 71 -16.89 -0.88 -11.09
CA ILE A 71 -15.44 -0.73 -10.89
C ILE A 71 -15.14 0.11 -9.64
N SER A 72 -14.04 -0.21 -8.96
CA SER A 72 -13.54 0.57 -7.82
C SER A 72 -12.78 1.82 -8.25
N CYS A 73 -12.53 2.75 -7.31
CA CYS A 73 -11.69 3.92 -7.58
C CYS A 73 -10.26 3.51 -7.96
N SER A 74 -9.74 2.46 -7.31
CA SER A 74 -8.43 1.86 -7.60
C SER A 74 -8.34 1.27 -9.00
N GLN A 75 -9.41 0.63 -9.50
CA GLN A 75 -9.49 0.12 -10.87
C GLN A 75 -9.72 1.22 -11.90
N CYS A 76 -10.46 2.28 -11.57
CA CYS A 76 -10.75 3.38 -12.49
C CYS A 76 -9.50 4.20 -12.85
N ARG A 77 -8.63 4.49 -11.86
CA ARG A 77 -7.44 5.34 -12.01
C ARG A 77 -6.47 4.96 -13.15
N PRO A 78 -6.02 3.70 -13.29
CA PRO A 78 -5.09 3.34 -14.38
C PRO A 78 -5.71 3.51 -15.77
N HIS A 79 -7.03 3.53 -15.89
CA HIS A 79 -7.73 3.63 -17.17
C HIS A 79 -8.01 5.06 -17.62
N LEU A 80 -7.73 6.08 -16.80
CA LEU A 80 -8.08 7.47 -17.11
C LEU A 80 -7.33 8.04 -18.33
N ALA A 81 -6.06 7.69 -18.49
CA ALA A 81 -5.26 8.15 -19.63
C ALA A 81 -5.76 7.56 -20.96
N ALA A 82 -5.99 6.26 -20.99
CA ALA A 82 -6.53 5.56 -22.16
C ALA A 82 -7.95 6.04 -22.48
N TYR A 83 -8.78 6.30 -21.46
CA TYR A 83 -10.12 6.86 -21.63
C TYR A 83 -10.06 8.24 -22.29
N GLN A 84 -9.18 9.13 -21.82
CA GLN A 84 -8.97 10.43 -22.43
C GLN A 84 -8.48 10.34 -23.88
N ALA A 85 -7.57 9.43 -24.19
CA ALA A 85 -7.04 9.26 -25.53
C ALA A 85 -8.14 8.84 -26.52
N GLN A 86 -9.01 7.91 -26.10
CA GLN A 86 -10.19 7.52 -26.87
C GLN A 86 -11.20 8.66 -27.04
N LEU A 87 -11.45 9.48 -26.01
CA LEU A 87 -12.34 10.64 -26.12
C LEU A 87 -11.85 11.67 -27.14
N LYS A 88 -10.53 11.87 -27.24
CA LYS A 88 -9.94 12.76 -28.26
C LYS A 88 -9.84 12.12 -29.65
N GLY A 89 -10.22 10.86 -29.81
CA GLY A 89 -10.06 10.11 -31.06
C GLY A 89 -8.60 9.90 -31.45
N VAL A 90 -7.66 9.96 -30.49
CA VAL A 90 -6.23 9.74 -30.73
C VAL A 90 -6.00 8.23 -30.87
N ALA A 91 -5.20 7.83 -31.85
CA ALA A 91 -4.81 6.43 -32.01
C ALA A 91 -4.02 5.98 -30.77
N VAL A 92 -4.59 5.05 -30.02
CA VAL A 92 -3.95 4.42 -28.85
C VAL A 92 -3.20 3.17 -29.33
N PRO A 93 -1.98 2.89 -28.86
CA PRO A 93 -1.27 1.66 -29.22
C PRO A 93 -2.11 0.41 -28.93
N GLU A 94 -2.01 -0.61 -29.80
CA GLU A 94 -2.64 -1.91 -29.63
C GLU A 94 -2.19 -2.53 -28.30
N GLY A 95 -3.03 -2.44 -27.28
CA GLY A 95 -2.72 -2.87 -25.91
C GLY A 95 -3.27 -1.95 -24.82
N GLU A 96 -3.50 -0.68 -25.14
CA GLU A 96 -4.11 0.29 -24.22
C GLU A 96 -5.54 0.69 -24.62
N VAL A 97 -6.06 0.12 -25.71
CA VAL A 97 -7.44 0.32 -26.14
C VAL A 97 -8.38 -0.30 -25.11
N LEU A 98 -9.20 0.53 -24.45
CA LEU A 98 -10.24 0.04 -23.56
C LEU A 98 -11.32 -0.66 -24.36
N SER A 99 -11.78 -1.81 -23.83
CA SER A 99 -12.98 -2.45 -24.32
C SER A 99 -14.19 -1.52 -24.15
N PRO A 100 -15.21 -1.60 -25.03
CA PRO A 100 -16.38 -0.73 -24.96
C PRO A 100 -17.14 -0.86 -23.64
N ASP A 101 -17.19 -2.06 -23.05
CA ASP A 101 -17.77 -2.29 -21.71
C ASP A 101 -16.98 -1.56 -20.62
N LEU A 102 -15.65 -1.64 -20.63
CA LEU A 102 -14.81 -0.97 -19.64
C LEU A 102 -14.87 0.55 -19.78
N LEU A 103 -14.96 1.06 -21.01
CA LEU A 103 -15.14 2.48 -21.32
C LEU A 103 -16.43 3.02 -20.68
N GLU A 104 -17.54 2.29 -20.82
CA GLU A 104 -18.82 2.67 -20.21
C GLU A 104 -18.77 2.60 -18.69
N LYS A 105 -18.12 1.57 -18.12
CA LYS A 105 -17.92 1.47 -16.67
C LYS A 105 -17.10 2.63 -16.11
N VAL A 106 -16.03 3.04 -16.80
CA VAL A 106 -15.21 4.21 -16.44
C VAL A 106 -16.04 5.50 -16.52
N ARG A 107 -16.83 5.68 -17.59
CA ARG A 107 -17.74 6.83 -17.74
C ARG A 107 -18.75 6.91 -16.60
N LEU A 108 -19.43 5.80 -16.29
CA LEU A 108 -20.38 5.71 -15.18
C LEU A 108 -19.72 5.94 -13.82
N HIS A 109 -18.46 5.51 -13.66
CA HIS A 109 -17.71 5.74 -12.45
C HIS A 109 -17.36 7.23 -12.28
N LEU A 110 -16.83 7.88 -13.32
CA LEU A 110 -16.47 9.30 -13.29
C LEU A 110 -17.66 10.22 -13.03
N THR A 111 -18.83 9.87 -13.57
CA THR A 111 -20.08 10.64 -13.37
C THR A 111 -20.66 10.51 -11.96
N LYS A 112 -20.52 9.34 -11.31
CA LYS A 112 -21.08 9.11 -9.97
C LYS A 112 -20.09 9.38 -8.83
N CYS A 113 -18.80 9.18 -9.07
CA CYS A 113 -17.75 9.36 -8.08
C CYS A 113 -17.12 10.75 -8.19
N ALA A 114 -17.57 11.71 -7.37
CA ALA A 114 -17.07 13.09 -7.37
C ALA A 114 -15.53 13.15 -7.29
N LYS A 115 -14.90 12.34 -6.42
CA LYS A 115 -13.43 12.31 -6.27
C LYS A 115 -12.70 11.92 -7.56
N CYS A 116 -13.22 10.92 -8.29
CA CYS A 116 -12.61 10.49 -9.54
C CYS A 116 -12.93 11.48 -10.67
N GLY A 117 -14.15 12.03 -10.70
CA GLY A 117 -14.57 13.07 -11.63
C GLY A 117 -13.73 14.34 -11.50
N GLU A 118 -13.62 14.92 -10.31
CA GLU A 118 -12.79 16.10 -10.02
C GLU A 118 -11.32 15.86 -10.36
N LYS A 119 -10.78 14.68 -10.02
CA LYS A 119 -9.40 14.34 -10.36
C LYS A 119 -9.21 14.26 -11.88
N PHE A 120 -10.14 13.64 -12.58
CA PHE A 120 -10.09 13.54 -14.04
C PHE A 120 -10.19 14.93 -14.68
N GLU A 121 -11.11 15.78 -14.22
CA GLU A 121 -11.27 17.15 -14.69
C GLU A 121 -10.02 18.00 -14.41
N GLY A 122 -9.39 17.82 -13.25
CA GLY A 122 -8.14 18.50 -12.92
C GLY A 122 -6.95 18.06 -13.79
N MET A 123 -6.92 16.79 -14.23
CA MET A 123 -5.90 16.30 -15.16
C MET A 123 -6.21 16.66 -16.62
N TYR A 124 -7.50 16.72 -16.97
CA TYR A 124 -8.01 16.82 -18.33
C TYR A 124 -9.22 17.76 -18.41
N PRO A 125 -9.00 19.08 -18.27
CA PRO A 125 -10.10 20.04 -18.17
C PRO A 125 -10.95 20.10 -19.44
N GLY A 126 -12.26 20.18 -19.27
CA GLY A 126 -13.26 20.34 -20.33
C GLY A 126 -13.75 19.03 -20.98
N LEU A 127 -13.14 17.88 -20.67
CA LEU A 127 -13.46 16.60 -21.31
C LEU A 127 -14.73 15.94 -20.78
N LEU A 128 -15.06 16.12 -19.50
CA LEU A 128 -16.31 15.57 -18.94
C LEU A 128 -17.52 16.41 -19.36
N THR A 129 -17.36 17.73 -19.46
CA THR A 129 -18.42 18.64 -19.86
C THR A 129 -18.91 18.40 -21.29
N LEU A 130 -18.02 18.04 -22.22
CA LEU A 130 -18.37 17.69 -23.61
C LEU A 130 -19.38 16.53 -23.68
N GLN A 131 -19.26 15.54 -22.80
CA GLN A 131 -20.20 14.40 -22.78
C GLN A 131 -21.55 14.71 -22.15
N SER A 132 -21.65 15.75 -21.33
CA SER A 132 -22.91 16.12 -20.64
C SER A 132 -23.87 16.93 -21.52
N SER A 133 -23.42 17.36 -22.70
CA SER A 133 -24.24 18.04 -23.70
C SER A 133 -25.27 17.07 -24.31
N PRO A 134 -26.60 17.32 -24.14
CA PRO A 134 -27.66 16.46 -24.68
C PRO A 134 -27.62 16.30 -26.22
N GLY A 135 -26.87 17.14 -26.93
CA GLY A 135 -26.72 17.09 -28.39
C GLY A 135 -25.61 16.17 -28.91
N GLU A 136 -24.72 15.68 -28.04
CA GLU A 136 -23.44 15.05 -28.45
C GLU A 136 -23.43 13.51 -28.37
N LEU A 137 -24.56 12.89 -27.98
CA LEU A 137 -24.78 11.44 -28.06
C LEU A 137 -24.69 10.88 -29.50
N ARG A 138 -24.61 11.75 -30.52
CA ARG A 138 -24.33 11.35 -31.90
C ARG A 138 -22.89 10.86 -32.11
N PHE A 139 -21.92 11.38 -31.36
CA PHE A 139 -20.51 11.04 -31.58
C PHE A 139 -20.16 9.62 -31.12
N SER A 140 -20.74 9.15 -30.01
CA SER A 140 -20.53 7.78 -29.52
C SER A 140 -21.19 6.74 -30.43
N ALA A 141 -22.41 7.02 -30.94
CA ALA A 141 -23.08 6.15 -31.91
C ALA A 141 -22.31 6.09 -33.25
N GLN A 142 -21.79 7.23 -33.72
CA GLN A 142 -21.04 7.28 -34.97
C GLN A 142 -19.67 6.60 -34.85
N TRP A 143 -19.00 6.69 -33.70
CA TRP A 143 -17.75 5.97 -33.45
C TRP A 143 -17.99 4.45 -33.35
N LEU A 144 -19.00 4.00 -32.60
CA LEU A 144 -19.38 2.58 -32.52
C LEU A 144 -19.73 2.00 -33.90
N ALA A 145 -20.45 2.76 -34.74
CA ALA A 145 -20.74 2.36 -36.11
C ALA A 145 -19.46 2.20 -36.95
N LYS A 146 -18.49 3.11 -36.78
CA LYS A 146 -17.21 3.06 -37.50
C LYS A 146 -16.32 1.88 -37.07
N VAL A 147 -16.26 1.59 -35.77
CA VAL A 147 -15.46 0.46 -35.24
C VAL A 147 -16.02 -0.89 -35.69
N ASN A 148 -17.35 -1.05 -35.66
CA ASN A 148 -18.00 -2.28 -36.13
C ASN A 148 -17.80 -2.52 -37.65
N GLN A 149 -17.65 -1.45 -38.42
CA GLN A 149 -17.35 -1.53 -39.86
C GLN A 149 -15.93 -2.04 -40.13
N SER A 150 -14.93 -1.63 -39.34
CA SER A 150 -13.55 -2.11 -39.47
C SER A 150 -13.38 -3.60 -39.12
N ASP A 151 -14.12 -4.11 -38.15
CA ASP A 151 -14.10 -5.54 -37.77
C ASP A 151 -14.64 -6.45 -38.89
N SER A 152 -15.65 -5.96 -39.61
CA SER A 152 -16.26 -6.69 -40.73
C SER A 152 -15.31 -6.83 -41.92
N VAL A 153 -14.45 -5.83 -42.17
CA VAL A 153 -13.48 -5.87 -43.27
C VAL A 153 -12.30 -6.80 -42.97
N MET A 154 -11.88 -6.92 -41.70
CA MET A 154 -10.81 -7.86 -41.34
C MET A 154 -11.25 -9.32 -41.44
N ARG A 155 -12.50 -9.67 -41.11
CA ARG A 155 -12.98 -11.05 -41.24
C ARG A 155 -13.07 -11.54 -42.69
N LEU A 156 -13.33 -10.65 -43.64
CA LEU A 156 -13.39 -11.01 -45.07
C LEU A 156 -12.01 -11.31 -45.69
N ARG A 157 -10.90 -10.85 -45.09
CA ARG A 157 -9.54 -11.11 -45.58
C ARG A 157 -8.93 -12.43 -45.12
N LEU A 158 -9.57 -13.15 -44.20
CA LEU A 158 -9.08 -14.43 -43.66
C LEU A 158 -9.73 -15.66 -44.31
N GLN A 159 -10.67 -15.45 -45.24
CA GLN A 159 -11.38 -16.53 -45.96
C GLN A 159 -11.04 -16.61 -47.46
N LEU A 160 -10.05 -15.84 -47.92
CA LEU A 160 -9.48 -15.87 -49.27
C LEU A 160 -8.00 -16.26 -49.17
#